data_AF-A0A812QT12-F1
#
_entry.id   AF-A0A812QT12-F1
#
_cell.length_a   1.000
_cell.length_b   1.000
_cell.length_c   1.000
_cell.angle_alpha   90.00
_cell.angle_beta   90.00
_cell.angle_gamma   90.00
#
_symmetry.space_group_name_H-M   'P 1'
#
loop_
_entity.id
_entity.type
_entity.pdbx_description
1 polymer ?
#
loop_
_entity_poly.entity_id
_entity_poly.type
_entity_poly.pdbx_seq_one_letter_code
_entity_poly.pdbx_strand_id
1 'polypeptide(L)'
;MATSAPLLGKAAHSKASIFYGADEYLEELKKRYAHDHEIAALKNALPGEGDPNAAGVAQSNDKMLSVQKNNENRSLKTNRLFPTPNKPDPMPQNLAFLFTKITPEQMIYMWNVLTAIFCSQVLMVIGYCAALATFPDYWWTCTLCFGVPFSYIAIQNIYIDHDVMHGATFPVYEWQRFLTHPFADFFSLPWEEFVLEHNRHHASTVDLLIQGEFGWDPEEFHYALQQWAGPWSSNWYKYLLTVPFIPVIHFFGLNDTGSLFALEWWMHFPDEGAGGKCNKEFWSKWIPRRIKHNAFVLSLWACIWLLGTYPLGRPLSEGWRFMFTVSFFARIGYSAAWMFITNFTHSF
;
A
#
# COMPACT_ATOMS: atom_id res chain seq x y z
N MET A 1 -16.08 -21.73 -43.17
CA MET A 1 -17.32 -21.62 -42.37
C MET A 1 -17.45 -22.87 -41.52
N ALA A 2 -17.17 -22.76 -40.22
CA ALA A 2 -17.56 -23.73 -39.21
C ALA A 2 -17.78 -22.93 -37.92
N THR A 3 -19.05 -22.74 -37.58
CA THR A 3 -19.56 -22.08 -36.40
C THR A 3 -19.44 -23.02 -35.19
N SER A 4 -18.82 -22.57 -34.10
CA SER A 4 -18.94 -23.22 -32.80
C SER A 4 -19.46 -22.20 -31.79
N ALA A 5 -20.78 -22.22 -31.58
CA ALA A 5 -21.46 -21.56 -30.48
C ALA A 5 -20.89 -22.03 -29.13
N PRO A 6 -20.93 -21.21 -28.07
CA PRO A 6 -20.35 -21.56 -26.79
C PRO A 6 -21.22 -22.62 -26.09
N LEU A 7 -20.62 -23.77 -25.80
CA LEU A 7 -21.20 -24.77 -24.92
C LEU A 7 -21.22 -24.21 -23.49
N LEU A 8 -22.41 -23.77 -23.06
CA LEU A 8 -22.79 -23.62 -21.66
C LEU A 8 -22.67 -24.99 -20.97
N GLY A 9 -21.51 -25.26 -20.39
CA GLY A 9 -21.28 -26.37 -19.49
C GLY A 9 -20.48 -25.86 -18.29
N LYS A 10 -20.95 -26.13 -17.06
CA LYS A 10 -20.18 -25.88 -15.84
C LYS A 10 -18.78 -26.44 -16.02
N ALA A 11 -17.77 -25.58 -15.97
CA ALA A 11 -16.38 -25.98 -16.09
C ALA A 11 -16.09 -27.02 -15.01
N ALA A 12 -15.59 -28.19 -15.42
CA ALA A 12 -15.14 -29.21 -14.49
C ALA A 12 -14.01 -28.63 -13.64
N HIS A 13 -14.12 -28.76 -12.31
CA HIS A 13 -13.08 -28.35 -11.37
C HIS A 13 -11.72 -28.83 -11.86
N SER A 14 -10.76 -27.90 -11.95
CA SER A 14 -9.40 -28.29 -12.30
C SER A 14 -8.85 -29.22 -11.22
N LYS A 15 -7.93 -30.15 -11.56
CA LYS A 15 -7.27 -30.99 -10.55
C LYS A 15 -6.55 -30.15 -9.46
N ALA A 16 -6.29 -28.87 -9.74
CA ALA A 16 -5.69 -27.88 -8.83
C ALA A 16 -6.70 -27.22 -7.86
N SER A 17 -7.99 -27.13 -8.21
CA SER A 17 -9.05 -26.66 -7.31
C SER A 17 -9.24 -27.56 -6.09
N ILE A 18 -8.87 -28.84 -6.18
CA ILE A 18 -9.05 -29.83 -5.12
C ILE A 18 -8.15 -29.56 -3.90
N PHE A 19 -7.00 -28.90 -4.08
CA PHE A 19 -6.01 -28.72 -3.00
C PHE A 19 -5.90 -27.29 -2.47
N TYR A 20 -6.20 -26.26 -3.29
CA TYR A 20 -5.96 -24.86 -2.93
C TYR A 20 -7.16 -23.92 -3.11
N GLY A 21 -8.34 -24.42 -3.51
CA GLY A 21 -9.55 -23.59 -3.65
C GLY A 21 -9.45 -22.50 -4.73
N ALA A 22 -8.57 -22.67 -5.73
CA ALA A 22 -8.30 -21.65 -6.76
C ALA A 22 -9.55 -21.23 -7.56
N ASP A 23 -10.43 -22.17 -7.89
CA ASP A 23 -11.68 -21.90 -8.62
C ASP A 23 -12.67 -21.09 -7.75
N GLU A 24 -12.75 -21.39 -6.44
CA GLU A 24 -13.58 -20.66 -5.48
C GLU A 24 -13.06 -19.23 -5.26
N TYR A 25 -11.73 -19.09 -5.20
CA TYR A 25 -11.07 -17.78 -5.11
C TYR A 25 -11.37 -16.91 -6.34
N LEU A 26 -11.40 -17.48 -7.56
CA LEU A 26 -11.75 -16.73 -8.77
C LEU A 26 -13.20 -16.23 -8.78
N GLU A 27 -14.16 -17.03 -8.31
CA GLU A 27 -15.55 -16.59 -8.18
C GLU A 27 -15.69 -15.46 -7.16
N GLU A 28 -14.98 -15.55 -6.05
CA GLU A 28 -14.96 -14.54 -5.00
C GLU A 28 -14.28 -13.24 -5.47
N LEU A 29 -13.20 -13.33 -6.24
CA LEU A 29 -12.47 -12.20 -6.81
C LEU A 29 -13.38 -11.36 -7.73
N LYS A 30 -14.22 -11.99 -8.55
CA LYS A 30 -15.20 -11.28 -9.38
C LYS A 30 -16.24 -10.51 -8.55
N LYS A 31 -16.73 -11.10 -7.45
CA LYS A 31 -17.66 -10.42 -6.54
C LYS A 31 -17.01 -9.21 -5.88
N ARG A 32 -15.74 -9.32 -5.49
CA ARG A 32 -14.99 -8.24 -4.86
C ARG A 32 -14.71 -7.10 -5.81
N TYR A 33 -14.33 -7.38 -7.06
CA TYR A 33 -14.22 -6.33 -8.09
C TYR A 33 -15.55 -5.62 -8.37
N ALA A 34 -16.69 -6.33 -8.28
CA ALA A 34 -18.01 -5.72 -8.42
C ALA A 34 -18.40 -4.86 -7.20
N HIS A 35 -18.03 -5.27 -5.99
CA HIS A 35 -18.29 -4.53 -4.76
C HIS A 35 -17.38 -3.29 -4.62
N ASP A 36 -16.09 -3.45 -4.88
CA ASP A 36 -15.05 -2.41 -4.83
C ASP A 36 -14.78 -1.84 -6.22
N HIS A 37 -15.85 -1.32 -6.81
CA HIS A 37 -15.88 -0.75 -8.16
C HIS A 37 -14.91 0.42 -8.35
N GLU A 38 -14.55 1.14 -7.28
CA GLU A 38 -13.54 2.21 -7.32
C GLU A 38 -12.15 1.68 -7.67
N ILE A 39 -11.77 0.52 -7.10
CA ILE A 39 -10.49 -0.15 -7.38
C ILE A 39 -10.50 -0.64 -8.83
N ALA A 40 -11.60 -1.24 -9.27
CA ALA A 40 -11.77 -1.70 -10.64
C ALA A 40 -11.65 -0.54 -11.65
N ALA A 41 -12.30 0.59 -11.37
CA ALA A 41 -12.30 1.78 -12.23
C ALA A 41 -10.89 2.36 -12.40
N LEU A 42 -10.12 2.50 -11.31
CA LEU A 42 -8.74 2.98 -11.37
C LEU A 42 -7.82 2.01 -12.11
N LYS A 43 -7.93 0.71 -11.86
CA LYS A 43 -7.13 -0.30 -12.58
C LYS A 43 -7.37 -0.29 -14.08
N ASN A 44 -8.60 -0.02 -14.53
CA ASN A 44 -8.90 0.14 -15.96
C ASN A 44 -8.35 1.43 -16.57
N ALA A 45 -8.09 2.47 -15.75
CA ALA A 45 -7.60 3.75 -16.21
C ALA A 45 -6.06 3.80 -16.37
N LEU A 46 -5.34 2.82 -15.82
CA LEU A 46 -3.88 2.72 -15.89
C LEU A 46 -3.40 2.25 -17.29
N PRO A 47 -2.23 2.72 -17.77
CA PRO A 47 -1.70 2.35 -19.08
C PRO A 47 -1.17 0.90 -19.09
N GLY A 48 -1.89 0.02 -19.80
CA GLY A 48 -1.63 -1.42 -19.87
C GLY A 48 -2.98 -2.15 -19.95
N GLU A 49 -3.05 -3.37 -20.49
CA GLU A 49 -4.31 -4.12 -20.53
C GLU A 49 -4.86 -4.23 -19.09
N GLY A 50 -5.90 -3.43 -18.79
CA GLY A 50 -6.56 -3.41 -17.48
C GLY A 50 -6.90 -4.83 -17.03
N ASP A 51 -6.93 -5.05 -15.71
CA ASP A 51 -7.25 -6.36 -15.16
C ASP A 51 -8.55 -6.87 -15.83
N PRO A 52 -8.54 -8.00 -16.55
CA PRO A 52 -9.73 -8.50 -17.24
C PRO A 52 -10.87 -8.81 -16.26
N ASN A 53 -10.57 -8.95 -14.97
CA ASN A 53 -11.58 -9.08 -13.90
C ASN A 53 -12.15 -7.73 -13.45
N ALA A 54 -11.51 -6.61 -13.81
CA ALA A 54 -12.01 -5.25 -13.65
C ALA A 54 -12.75 -4.74 -14.90
N ALA A 55 -12.68 -5.46 -16.04
CA ALA A 55 -13.24 -5.03 -17.31
C ALA A 55 -14.76 -4.77 -17.25
N GLY A 56 -15.21 -3.63 -17.77
CA GLY A 56 -16.63 -3.27 -17.89
C GLY A 56 -17.23 -2.55 -16.68
N VAL A 57 -16.42 -2.22 -15.66
CA VAL A 57 -16.86 -1.41 -14.51
C VAL A 57 -16.86 0.07 -14.88
N ALA A 58 -17.96 0.76 -14.57
CA ALA A 58 -18.14 2.19 -14.83
C ALA A 58 -17.07 3.04 -14.13
N GLN A 59 -16.72 4.18 -14.72
CA GLN A 59 -15.81 5.15 -14.09
C GLN A 59 -16.35 5.59 -12.73
N SER A 60 -15.46 5.70 -11.75
CA SER A 60 -15.77 6.34 -10.47
C SER A 60 -16.17 7.80 -10.71
N ASN A 61 -17.25 8.25 -10.07
CA ASN A 61 -17.66 9.67 -10.06
C ASN A 61 -16.89 10.50 -9.01
N ASP A 62 -15.97 9.87 -8.28
CA ASP A 62 -15.10 10.52 -7.30
C ASP A 62 -13.97 11.24 -8.06
N LYS A 63 -13.95 12.58 -7.98
CA LYS A 63 -12.94 13.45 -8.59
C LYS A 63 -11.54 13.10 -8.07
N MET A 64 -11.44 12.73 -6.79
CA MET A 64 -10.23 12.20 -6.14
C MET A 64 -9.71 10.96 -6.88
N LEU A 65 -10.58 10.13 -7.46
CA LEU A 65 -10.21 8.89 -8.17
C LEU A 65 -10.25 9.01 -9.70
N SER A 66 -10.24 10.24 -10.24
CA SER A 66 -10.35 10.50 -11.68
C SER A 66 -9.01 10.93 -12.30
N VAL A 67 -8.70 10.40 -13.50
CA VAL A 67 -7.51 10.83 -14.26
C VAL A 67 -7.87 12.02 -15.16
N GLN A 68 -7.24 13.16 -14.91
CA GLN A 68 -7.54 14.42 -15.60
C GLN A 68 -6.58 14.67 -16.77
N LYS A 69 -7.08 14.48 -18.00
CA LYS A 69 -6.31 14.64 -19.24
C LYS A 69 -6.90 15.72 -20.14
N ASN A 70 -6.04 16.42 -20.87
CA ASN A 70 -6.46 17.30 -21.96
C ASN A 70 -6.67 16.51 -23.28
N ASN A 71 -7.12 17.21 -24.32
CA ASN A 71 -7.37 16.64 -25.65
C ASN A 71 -6.13 16.03 -26.33
N GLU A 72 -4.93 16.35 -25.85
CA GLU A 72 -3.64 15.84 -26.36
C GLU A 72 -3.10 14.67 -25.52
N ASN A 73 -3.92 14.07 -24.65
CA ASN A 73 -3.49 13.01 -23.71
C ASN A 73 -2.36 13.47 -22.78
N ARG A 74 -2.40 14.74 -22.34
CA ARG A 74 -1.48 15.30 -21.34
C ARG A 74 -2.18 15.52 -20.01
N SER A 75 -1.44 15.41 -18.91
CA SER A 75 -1.93 15.76 -17.57
C SER A 75 -2.41 17.21 -17.55
N LEU A 76 -3.62 17.45 -17.02
CA LEU A 76 -4.12 18.82 -16.82
C LEU A 76 -3.32 19.59 -15.76
N LYS A 77 -2.56 18.89 -14.90
CA LYS A 77 -1.76 19.50 -13.83
C LYS A 77 -0.38 19.96 -14.31
N THR A 78 0.41 19.07 -14.91
CA THR A 78 1.79 19.38 -15.32
C THR A 78 1.96 19.57 -16.82
N ASN A 79 0.91 19.33 -17.62
CA ASN A 79 0.93 19.35 -19.08
C ASN A 79 1.89 18.31 -19.72
N ARG A 80 2.31 17.30 -18.95
CA ARG A 80 3.13 16.18 -19.44
C ARG A 80 2.30 15.16 -20.19
N LEU A 81 2.88 14.57 -21.24
CA LEU A 81 2.23 13.56 -22.06
C LEU A 81 2.18 12.23 -21.30
N PHE A 82 1.02 11.58 -21.29
CA PHE A 82 0.92 10.23 -20.74
C PHE A 82 1.70 9.25 -21.62
N PRO A 83 2.52 8.36 -21.02
CA PRO A 83 3.30 7.39 -21.77
C PRO A 83 2.37 6.44 -22.52
N THR A 84 2.76 6.13 -23.74
CA THR A 84 2.12 5.06 -24.52
C THR A 84 2.92 3.78 -24.27
N PRO A 85 2.30 2.66 -23.82
CA PRO A 85 3.01 1.42 -23.61
C PRO A 85 3.74 0.98 -24.88
N ASN A 86 5.07 0.89 -24.83
CA ASN A 86 5.88 0.41 -25.94
C ASN A 86 5.96 -1.12 -25.90
N LYS A 87 4.82 -1.80 -26.05
CA LYS A 87 4.74 -3.26 -26.07
C LYS A 87 5.37 -3.73 -27.40
N PRO A 88 6.46 -4.53 -27.36
CA PRO A 88 7.06 -5.02 -28.59
C PRO A 88 6.06 -5.85 -29.40
N ASP A 89 5.96 -5.58 -30.70
CA ASP A 89 5.15 -6.34 -31.65
C ASP A 89 6.01 -6.68 -32.89
N PRO A 90 6.39 -7.96 -33.11
CA PRO A 90 6.01 -9.14 -32.33
C PRO A 90 6.71 -9.22 -30.96
N MET A 91 6.04 -9.82 -29.97
CA MET A 91 6.59 -10.00 -28.62
C MET A 91 7.79 -10.96 -28.59
N PRO A 92 9.00 -10.53 -28.17
CA PRO A 92 10.13 -11.43 -27.99
C PRO A 92 9.86 -12.48 -26.92
N GLN A 93 10.24 -13.74 -27.16
CA GLN A 93 10.01 -14.84 -26.21
C GLN A 93 10.66 -14.59 -24.85
N ASN A 94 11.83 -13.94 -24.82
CA ASN A 94 12.54 -13.58 -23.60
C ASN A 94 11.90 -12.41 -22.83
N LEU A 95 10.95 -11.68 -23.43
CA LEU A 95 10.19 -10.62 -22.76
C LEU A 95 8.74 -11.02 -22.48
N ALA A 96 8.26 -12.12 -23.08
CA ALA A 96 6.89 -12.59 -22.91
C ALA A 96 6.51 -12.80 -21.44
N PHE A 97 7.47 -13.22 -20.60
CA PHE A 97 7.23 -13.42 -19.16
C PHE A 97 6.84 -12.13 -18.41
N LEU A 98 7.29 -10.95 -18.87
CA LEU A 98 6.93 -9.65 -18.29
C LEU A 98 5.46 -9.27 -18.52
N PHE A 99 4.81 -9.95 -19.47
CA PHE A 99 3.41 -9.74 -19.84
C PHE A 99 2.53 -10.96 -19.54
N THR A 100 3.09 -11.98 -18.89
CA THR A 100 2.34 -13.18 -18.48
C THR A 100 1.43 -12.84 -17.31
N LYS A 101 0.16 -13.24 -17.41
CA LYS A 101 -0.81 -13.06 -16.33
C LYS A 101 -0.48 -13.98 -15.15
N ILE A 102 -0.56 -13.43 -13.95
CA ILE A 102 -0.39 -14.17 -12.70
C ILE A 102 -1.57 -15.14 -12.56
N THR A 103 -1.26 -16.40 -12.27
CA THR A 103 -2.25 -17.45 -12.01
C THR A 103 -2.87 -17.31 -10.62
N PRO A 104 -4.10 -17.81 -10.37
CA PRO A 104 -4.71 -17.78 -9.04
C PRO A 104 -3.83 -18.39 -7.95
N GLU A 105 -3.10 -19.47 -8.26
CA GLU A 105 -2.18 -20.13 -7.33
C GLU A 105 -1.01 -19.23 -6.95
N GLN A 106 -0.49 -18.46 -7.91
CA GLN A 106 0.54 -17.46 -7.65
C GLN A 106 -0.01 -16.31 -6.80
N MET A 107 -1.25 -15.87 -7.01
CA MET A 107 -1.89 -14.86 -6.16
C MET A 107 -2.02 -15.33 -4.71
N ILE A 108 -2.48 -16.58 -4.50
CA ILE A 108 -2.56 -17.21 -3.18
C ILE A 108 -1.17 -17.28 -2.53
N TYR A 109 -0.15 -17.67 -3.30
CA TYR A 109 1.23 -17.72 -2.83
C TYR A 109 1.72 -16.35 -2.34
N MET A 110 1.46 -15.27 -3.09
CA MET A 110 1.85 -13.91 -2.68
C MET A 110 1.22 -13.50 -1.34
N TRP A 111 -0.06 -13.79 -1.12
CA TRP A 111 -0.72 -13.54 0.16
C TRP A 111 -0.17 -14.39 1.31
N ASN A 112 0.26 -15.62 1.04
CA ASN A 112 0.91 -16.46 2.03
C ASN A 112 2.29 -15.92 2.42
N VAL A 113 3.05 -15.38 1.46
CA VAL A 113 4.33 -14.71 1.74
C VAL A 113 4.10 -13.49 2.64
N LEU A 114 3.12 -12.64 2.32
CA LEU A 114 2.78 -11.48 3.16
C LEU A 114 2.38 -11.91 4.58
N THR A 115 1.57 -12.95 4.68
CA THR A 115 1.17 -13.55 5.97
C THR A 115 2.39 -14.04 6.76
N ALA A 116 3.34 -14.71 6.10
CA ALA A 116 4.57 -15.18 6.72
C ALA A 116 5.45 -14.03 7.22
N ILE A 117 5.53 -12.93 6.47
CA ILE A 117 6.24 -11.70 6.89
C ILE A 117 5.60 -11.13 8.16
N PHE A 118 4.28 -10.97 8.18
CA PHE A 118 3.56 -10.48 9.37
C PHE A 118 3.80 -11.38 10.59
N CYS A 119 3.63 -12.71 10.43
CA CYS A 119 3.91 -13.66 11.52
C CYS A 119 5.36 -13.57 11.99
N SER A 120 6.33 -13.37 11.08
CA SER A 120 7.73 -13.18 11.43
C SER A 120 7.93 -11.91 12.25
N GLN A 121 7.35 -10.78 11.85
CA GLN A 121 7.41 -9.53 12.63
C GLN A 121 6.82 -9.71 14.04
N VAL A 122 5.67 -10.37 14.17
CA VAL A 122 5.07 -10.69 15.48
C VAL A 122 6.02 -11.54 16.33
N LEU A 123 6.58 -12.61 15.76
CA LEU A 123 7.53 -13.48 16.46
C LEU A 123 8.80 -12.74 16.88
N MET A 124 9.28 -11.80 16.06
CA MET A 124 10.45 -10.97 16.39
C MET A 124 10.17 -10.04 17.58
N VAL A 125 8.97 -9.43 17.65
CA VAL A 125 8.58 -8.59 18.79
C VAL A 125 8.47 -9.41 20.08
N ILE A 126 7.85 -10.59 20.02
CA ILE A 126 7.76 -11.50 21.16
C ILE A 126 9.15 -11.97 21.58
N GLY A 127 9.99 -12.36 20.61
CA GLY A 127 11.38 -12.77 20.84
C GLY A 127 12.22 -11.66 21.46
N TYR A 128 12.02 -10.41 21.05
CA TYR A 128 12.67 -9.25 21.66
C TYR A 128 12.26 -9.05 23.12
N CYS A 129 10.96 -9.16 23.43
CA CYS A 129 10.48 -9.14 24.81
C CYS A 129 11.13 -10.24 25.66
N ALA A 130 11.16 -11.48 25.15
CA ALA A 130 11.80 -12.61 25.83
C ALA A 130 13.31 -12.40 26.03
N ALA A 131 14.00 -11.85 25.03
CA ALA A 131 15.42 -11.54 25.12
C ALA A 131 15.71 -10.49 26.21
N LEU A 132 14.91 -9.43 26.28
CA LEU A 132 15.04 -8.41 27.33
C LEU A 132 14.72 -8.95 28.74
N ALA A 133 13.74 -9.85 28.86
CA ALA A 133 13.41 -10.48 30.14
C ALA A 133 14.55 -11.42 30.62
N THR A 134 15.22 -12.10 29.69
CA THR A 134 16.27 -13.08 29.99
C THR A 134 17.64 -12.42 30.19
N PHE A 135 17.94 -11.36 29.43
CA PHE A 135 19.23 -10.69 29.40
C PHE A 135 19.11 -9.17 29.65
N PRO A 136 18.60 -8.74 30.81
CA PRO A 136 18.30 -7.33 31.08
C PRO A 136 19.54 -6.42 31.02
N ASP A 137 20.71 -6.94 31.41
CA ASP A 137 21.97 -6.19 31.38
C ASP A 137 22.50 -5.95 29.96
N TYR A 138 22.01 -6.70 28.97
CA TYR A 138 22.42 -6.63 27.57
C TYR A 138 21.39 -5.91 26.71
N TRP A 139 20.78 -4.85 27.27
CA TRP A 139 19.70 -4.11 26.60
C TRP A 139 20.06 -3.68 25.18
N TRP A 140 21.24 -3.06 24.99
CA TRP A 140 21.68 -2.59 23.68
C TRP A 140 21.83 -3.73 22.66
N THR A 141 22.44 -4.84 23.08
CA THR A 141 22.62 -6.01 22.21
C THR A 141 21.27 -6.59 21.80
N CYS A 142 20.37 -6.81 22.76
CA CYS A 142 19.02 -7.32 22.47
C CYS A 142 18.26 -6.38 21.52
N THR A 143 18.36 -5.07 21.78
CA THR A 143 17.66 -4.04 21.00
C THR A 143 18.18 -3.96 19.57
N LEU A 144 19.50 -4.00 19.35
CA LEU A 144 20.08 -3.93 18.01
C LEU A 144 19.89 -5.24 17.23
N CYS A 145 20.01 -6.40 17.88
CA CYS A 145 19.75 -7.70 17.27
C CYS A 145 18.27 -7.90 16.89
N PHE A 146 17.35 -7.21 17.57
CA PHE A 146 15.96 -7.11 17.13
C PHE A 146 15.79 -6.05 16.05
N GLY A 147 16.20 -4.82 16.35
CA GLY A 147 15.84 -3.62 15.61
C GLY A 147 16.32 -3.61 14.17
N VAL A 148 17.58 -3.98 13.93
CA VAL A 148 18.15 -3.98 12.57
C VAL A 148 17.46 -5.02 11.67
N PRO A 149 17.34 -6.30 12.07
CA PRO A 149 16.55 -7.27 11.29
C PRO A 149 15.07 -6.88 11.16
N PHE A 150 14.46 -6.31 12.20
CA PHE A 150 13.04 -5.92 12.16
C PHE A 150 12.80 -4.81 11.14
N SER A 151 13.66 -3.79 11.11
CA SER A 151 13.63 -2.74 10.08
C SER A 151 13.79 -3.32 8.68
N TYR A 152 14.69 -4.30 8.48
CA TYR A 152 14.85 -4.96 7.19
C TYR A 152 13.60 -5.73 6.76
N ILE A 153 12.97 -6.47 7.68
CA ILE A 153 11.73 -7.19 7.37
C ILE A 153 10.57 -6.21 7.10
N ALA A 154 10.53 -5.05 7.77
CA ALA A 154 9.58 -3.98 7.44
C ALA A 154 9.81 -3.40 6.03
N ILE A 155 11.06 -3.33 5.55
CA ILE A 155 11.33 -3.01 4.14
C ILE A 155 10.75 -4.07 3.22
N GLN A 156 11.04 -5.35 3.47
CA GLN A 156 10.52 -6.45 2.65
C GLN A 156 8.99 -6.51 2.66
N ASN A 157 8.36 -6.19 3.79
CA ASN A 157 6.92 -6.09 3.91
C ASN A 157 6.34 -5.13 2.85
N ILE A 158 6.85 -3.90 2.73
CA ILE A 158 6.38 -2.93 1.73
C ILE A 158 6.59 -3.41 0.30
N TYR A 159 7.76 -3.99 -0.02
CA TYR A 159 8.01 -4.50 -1.38
C TYR A 159 7.03 -5.60 -1.77
N ILE A 160 6.75 -6.54 -0.86
CA ILE A 160 5.78 -7.60 -1.10
C ILE A 160 4.35 -7.06 -1.11
N ASP A 161 4.00 -6.14 -0.23
CA ASP A 161 2.70 -5.45 -0.22
C ASP A 161 2.44 -4.77 -1.57
N HIS A 162 3.41 -4.01 -2.06
CA HIS A 162 3.35 -3.35 -3.37
C HIS A 162 3.09 -4.35 -4.51
N ASP A 163 3.81 -5.47 -4.54
CA ASP A 163 3.62 -6.50 -5.55
C ASP A 163 2.25 -7.18 -5.43
N VAL A 164 1.77 -7.45 -4.20
CA VAL A 164 0.43 -7.97 -3.92
C VAL A 164 -0.64 -6.99 -4.40
N MET A 165 -0.46 -5.69 -4.21
CA MET A 165 -1.42 -4.67 -4.68
C MET A 165 -1.59 -4.67 -6.19
N HIS A 166 -0.49 -4.89 -6.93
CA HIS A 166 -0.52 -5.00 -8.39
C HIS A 166 -1.07 -6.33 -8.87
N GLY A 167 -0.51 -7.42 -8.36
CA GLY A 167 -0.68 -8.77 -8.89
C GLY A 167 -1.80 -9.59 -8.26
N ALA A 168 -2.12 -9.35 -6.99
CA ALA A 168 -3.02 -10.15 -6.17
C ALA A 168 -3.90 -9.28 -5.27
N THR A 169 -4.51 -8.23 -5.81
CA THR A 169 -5.13 -7.14 -5.04
C THR A 169 -6.15 -7.57 -3.98
N PHE A 170 -6.91 -8.64 -4.21
CA PHE A 170 -7.88 -9.10 -3.22
C PHE A 170 -7.35 -10.28 -2.42
N PRO A 171 -7.40 -10.25 -1.07
CA PRO A 171 -6.89 -11.32 -0.24
C PRO A 171 -7.67 -12.62 -0.39
N VAL A 172 -7.00 -13.74 -0.15
CA VAL A 172 -7.68 -15.04 -0.12
C VAL A 172 -8.70 -15.06 1.01
N TYR A 173 -8.28 -14.63 2.21
CA TYR A 173 -9.14 -14.55 3.39
C TYR A 173 -9.35 -13.11 3.85
N GLU A 174 -10.56 -12.78 4.32
CA GLU A 174 -10.94 -11.41 4.69
C GLU A 174 -10.01 -10.79 5.75
N TRP A 175 -9.48 -11.59 6.67
CA TRP A 175 -8.58 -11.10 7.73
C TRP A 175 -7.19 -10.70 7.22
N GLN A 176 -6.75 -11.22 6.06
CA GLN A 176 -5.41 -10.92 5.54
C GLN A 176 -5.24 -9.45 5.14
N ARG A 177 -6.34 -8.75 4.85
CA ARG A 177 -6.33 -7.30 4.57
C ARG A 177 -5.82 -6.46 5.73
N PHE A 178 -5.81 -7.00 6.96
CA PHE A 178 -5.33 -6.30 8.14
C PHE A 178 -3.82 -6.47 8.37
N LEU A 179 -3.15 -7.34 7.60
CA LEU A 179 -1.75 -7.73 7.84
C LEU A 179 -0.72 -6.90 7.10
N THR A 180 -1.16 -6.04 6.19
CA THR A 180 -0.33 -5.37 5.19
C THR A 180 0.76 -4.56 5.87
N HIS A 181 0.41 -3.48 6.57
CA HIS A 181 1.37 -2.61 7.26
C HIS A 181 0.96 -2.25 8.71
N PRO A 182 0.47 -3.17 9.56
CA PRO A 182 -0.05 -2.84 10.89
C PRO A 182 1.03 -2.37 11.88
N PHE A 183 2.32 -2.60 11.56
CA PHE A 183 3.46 -2.09 12.34
C PHE A 183 3.99 -0.74 11.85
N ALA A 184 3.50 -0.21 10.72
CA ALA A 184 4.03 1.02 10.14
C ALA A 184 3.72 2.26 10.99
N ASP A 185 2.58 2.27 11.67
CA ASP A 185 2.19 3.32 12.59
C ASP A 185 1.03 2.87 13.51
N PHE A 186 0.62 3.74 14.46
CA PHE A 186 -0.47 3.48 15.39
C PHE A 186 -1.87 3.53 14.76
N PHE A 187 -1.98 4.16 13.60
CA PHE A 187 -3.18 4.20 12.78
C PHE A 187 -2.76 4.34 11.32
N SER A 188 -3.48 3.71 10.40
CA SER A 188 -3.09 3.68 8.98
C SER A 188 -4.30 3.44 8.07
N LEU A 189 -4.06 3.46 6.76
CA LEU A 189 -5.09 3.20 5.77
C LEU A 189 -5.52 1.71 5.79
N PRO A 190 -6.83 1.42 5.74
CA PRO A 190 -7.31 0.08 5.40
C PRO A 190 -6.80 -0.35 4.03
N TRP A 191 -6.63 -1.65 3.82
CA TRP A 191 -6.15 -2.22 2.55
C TRP A 191 -6.85 -1.67 1.31
N GLU A 192 -8.18 -1.61 1.31
CA GLU A 192 -8.93 -1.14 0.15
C GLU A 192 -8.64 0.34 -0.16
N GLU A 193 -8.43 1.18 0.87
CA GLU A 193 -8.04 2.58 0.68
C GLU A 193 -6.56 2.71 0.29
N PHE A 194 -5.67 1.85 0.80
CA PHE A 194 -4.26 1.80 0.39
C PHE A 194 -4.11 1.37 -1.10
N VAL A 195 -4.91 0.40 -1.55
CA VAL A 195 -4.98 0.02 -2.97
C VAL A 195 -5.49 1.17 -3.84
N LEU A 196 -6.52 1.90 -3.38
CA LEU A 196 -7.06 3.04 -4.13
C LEU A 196 -6.03 4.16 -4.25
N GLU A 197 -5.38 4.48 -3.15
CA GLU A 197 -4.31 5.46 -3.07
C GLU A 197 -3.18 5.11 -4.05
N HIS A 198 -2.65 3.90 -3.96
CA HIS A 198 -1.59 3.44 -4.84
C HIS A 198 -1.96 3.39 -6.33
N ASN A 199 -3.19 2.97 -6.65
CA ASN A 199 -3.64 3.00 -8.04
C ASN A 199 -3.80 4.44 -8.55
N ARG A 200 -4.29 5.36 -7.71
CA ARG A 200 -4.38 6.79 -8.04
C ARG A 200 -2.99 7.35 -8.28
N HIS A 201 -2.06 7.00 -7.41
CA HIS A 201 -0.67 7.36 -7.53
C HIS A 201 -0.07 6.90 -8.86
N HIS A 202 -0.28 5.64 -9.27
CA HIS A 202 0.15 5.19 -10.59
C HIS A 202 -0.47 6.00 -11.74
N ALA A 203 -1.69 6.49 -11.56
CA ALA A 203 -2.33 7.36 -12.53
C ALA A 203 -1.71 8.78 -12.58
N SER A 204 -1.11 9.25 -11.48
CA SER A 204 -0.37 10.52 -11.40
C SER A 204 1.15 10.38 -11.58
N THR A 205 1.70 9.18 -11.78
CA THR A 205 3.16 8.95 -11.93
C THR A 205 3.81 9.84 -13.00
N VAL A 206 3.08 10.15 -14.09
CA VAL A 206 3.55 11.07 -15.14
C VAL A 206 3.94 12.44 -14.57
N ASP A 207 3.26 12.89 -13.52
CA ASP A 207 3.49 14.14 -12.82
C ASP A 207 4.61 14.01 -11.75
N LEU A 208 4.74 12.84 -11.13
CA LEU A 208 5.65 12.54 -10.01
C LEU A 208 7.11 12.19 -10.41
N LEU A 209 7.35 11.62 -11.61
CA LEU A 209 8.66 11.05 -12.03
C LEU A 209 9.87 12.01 -12.07
N ILE A 210 9.72 13.32 -11.87
CA ILE A 210 10.85 14.27 -11.81
C ILE A 210 11.18 14.68 -10.36
N GLN A 211 10.33 14.35 -9.38
CA GLN A 211 10.47 14.82 -8.00
C GLN A 211 10.92 13.74 -7.00
N GLY A 212 11.00 12.47 -7.41
CA GLY A 212 11.40 11.36 -6.54
C GLY A 212 10.35 10.97 -5.49
N GLU A 213 9.09 11.37 -5.69
CA GLU A 213 8.03 11.19 -4.70
C GLU A 213 7.09 10.05 -5.11
N PHE A 214 6.88 9.12 -4.18
CA PHE A 214 5.81 8.12 -4.22
C PHE A 214 4.94 8.36 -2.96
N GLY A 215 3.70 8.79 -3.20
CA GLY A 215 2.49 8.78 -2.39
C GLY A 215 1.39 9.50 -3.16
N TRP A 216 0.11 9.42 -2.76
CA TRP A 216 -0.86 10.40 -3.23
C TRP A 216 -0.20 11.76 -3.07
N ASP A 217 -0.04 12.39 -4.21
CA ASP A 217 0.53 13.70 -4.38
C ASP A 217 0.06 14.56 -3.20
N PRO A 218 0.96 15.01 -2.32
CA PRO A 218 0.67 16.16 -1.52
C PRO A 218 0.65 17.32 -2.52
N GLU A 219 -0.45 17.44 -3.28
CA GLU A 219 -0.62 18.49 -4.29
C GLU A 219 -0.47 19.85 -3.63
N GLU A 220 -0.60 19.88 -2.30
CA GLU A 220 -0.33 21.01 -1.46
C GLU A 220 0.90 20.84 -0.56
N PHE A 221 1.17 19.73 0.15
CA PHE A 221 2.21 19.78 1.20
C PHE A 221 3.67 19.61 0.73
N HIS A 222 4.12 18.46 0.19
CA HIS A 222 5.47 18.35 -0.37
C HIS A 222 5.62 19.17 -1.64
N TYR A 223 4.60 19.26 -2.50
CA TYR A 223 4.63 20.21 -3.61
C TYR A 223 4.74 21.65 -3.11
N ALA A 224 4.03 22.11 -2.07
CA ALA A 224 4.32 23.43 -1.51
C ALA A 224 5.68 23.48 -0.84
N LEU A 225 6.17 22.47 -0.12
CA LEU A 225 7.52 22.54 0.47
C LEU A 225 8.61 22.67 -0.61
N GLN A 226 8.46 21.96 -1.74
CA GLN A 226 9.40 22.01 -2.86
C GLN A 226 9.18 23.22 -3.79
N GLN A 227 7.93 23.65 -4.01
CA GLN A 227 7.56 24.78 -4.87
C GLN A 227 7.49 26.12 -4.13
N TRP A 228 7.44 26.14 -2.79
CA TRP A 228 7.32 27.37 -1.97
C TRP A 228 8.45 28.30 -2.34
N ALA A 229 8.10 29.29 -3.15
CA ALA A 229 8.91 30.44 -3.40
C ALA A 229 8.68 31.35 -2.20
N GLY A 230 9.52 31.21 -1.17
CA GLY A 230 9.74 32.34 -0.27
C GLY A 230 10.13 33.59 -1.08
N PRO A 231 10.37 34.74 -0.44
CA PRO A 231 10.60 36.02 -1.14
C PRO A 231 11.89 36.07 -1.99
N TRP A 232 12.60 34.96 -2.18
CA TRP A 232 13.90 34.85 -2.81
C TRP A 232 13.79 34.10 -4.15
N SER A 233 14.26 34.74 -5.22
CA SER A 233 14.05 34.32 -6.61
C SER A 233 14.85 33.09 -7.08
N SER A 234 15.75 32.53 -6.26
CA SER A 234 16.59 31.39 -6.65
C SER A 234 16.22 30.12 -5.87
N ASN A 235 15.84 29.05 -6.57
CA ASN A 235 15.35 27.80 -5.97
C ASN A 235 16.46 26.82 -5.50
N TRP A 236 17.75 27.17 -5.58
CA TRP A 236 18.84 26.21 -5.29
C TRP A 236 18.91 25.79 -3.82
N TYR A 237 18.60 26.70 -2.88
CA TYR A 237 18.61 26.40 -1.45
C TYR A 237 17.46 25.46 -1.05
N LYS A 238 16.44 25.30 -1.91
CA LYS A 238 15.33 24.35 -1.68
C LYS A 238 15.83 22.92 -1.69
N TYR A 239 16.66 22.54 -2.67
CA TYR A 239 17.27 21.21 -2.72
C TYR A 239 18.16 20.91 -1.50
N LEU A 240 18.77 21.94 -0.90
CA LEU A 240 19.58 21.80 0.31
C LEU A 240 18.76 21.70 1.60
N LEU A 241 17.55 22.27 1.62
CA LEU A 241 16.67 22.23 2.78
C LEU A 241 15.70 21.04 2.67
N THR A 242 14.98 20.87 1.58
CA THR A 242 13.90 19.87 1.48
C THR A 242 14.43 18.45 1.34
N VAL A 243 15.41 18.20 0.47
CA VAL A 243 15.89 16.83 0.16
C VAL A 243 16.48 16.12 1.39
N PRO A 244 17.34 16.75 2.22
CA PRO A 244 17.85 16.10 3.42
C PRO A 244 16.80 15.86 4.51
N PHE A 245 15.66 16.56 4.49
CA PHE A 245 14.58 16.36 5.45
C PHE A 245 13.53 15.34 4.98
N ILE A 246 13.52 14.91 3.71
CA ILE A 246 12.64 13.83 3.21
C ILE A 246 12.68 12.58 4.11
N PRO A 247 13.85 12.07 4.54
CA PRO A 247 13.90 10.92 5.45
C PRO A 247 13.21 11.18 6.78
N VAL A 248 13.35 12.39 7.32
CA VAL A 248 12.72 12.80 8.58
C VAL A 248 11.21 12.90 8.42
N ILE A 249 10.74 13.46 7.31
CA ILE A 249 9.32 13.61 7.03
C ILE A 249 8.65 12.23 6.87
N HIS A 250 9.26 11.33 6.10
CA HIS A 250 8.78 9.94 6.00
C HIS A 250 8.84 9.22 7.35
N PHE A 251 9.85 9.48 8.19
CA PHE A 251 9.93 8.93 9.54
C PHE A 251 8.77 9.39 10.44
N PHE A 252 8.24 10.59 10.22
CA PHE A 252 7.05 11.09 10.92
C PHE A 252 5.72 10.69 10.27
N GLY A 253 5.74 9.92 9.17
CA GLY A 253 4.56 9.20 8.69
C GLY A 253 3.82 9.91 7.58
N LEU A 254 4.48 10.86 6.92
CA LEU A 254 4.10 11.35 5.60
C LEU A 254 4.69 10.41 4.53
N ASN A 255 4.21 9.17 4.54
CA ASN A 255 4.41 8.12 3.55
C ASN A 255 3.13 7.27 3.50
N ASP A 256 2.96 6.44 2.48
CA ASP A 256 1.66 5.83 2.14
C ASP A 256 1.11 4.89 3.23
N THR A 257 2.00 4.42 4.11
CA THR A 257 1.65 3.57 5.27
C THR A 257 1.62 4.30 6.61
N GLY A 258 1.98 5.58 6.60
CA GLY A 258 2.11 6.40 7.78
C GLY A 258 0.81 7.06 8.20
N SER A 259 0.74 7.42 9.47
CA SER A 259 -0.47 7.92 10.08
C SER A 259 -0.80 9.36 9.66
N LEU A 260 0.20 10.24 9.52
CA LEU A 260 -0.03 11.60 9.02
C LEU A 260 -0.62 11.59 7.60
N PHE A 261 -0.13 10.70 6.75
CA PHE A 261 -0.68 10.50 5.43
C PHE A 261 -2.11 9.92 5.47
N ALA A 262 -2.39 8.97 6.36
CA ALA A 262 -3.75 8.45 6.52
C ALA A 262 -4.76 9.55 6.94
N LEU A 263 -4.36 10.50 7.80
CA LEU A 263 -5.20 11.66 8.13
C LEU A 263 -5.44 12.54 6.91
N GLU A 264 -4.39 12.87 6.18
CA GLU A 264 -4.46 13.68 4.96
C GLU A 264 -5.42 13.02 3.96
N TRP A 265 -5.25 11.73 3.67
CA TRP A 265 -6.17 10.97 2.83
C TRP A 265 -7.62 11.04 3.34
N TRP A 266 -7.86 10.87 4.64
CA TRP A 266 -9.22 10.93 5.20
C TRP A 266 -9.85 12.32 5.23
N MET A 267 -9.06 13.40 5.13
CA MET A 267 -9.57 14.76 4.98
C MET A 267 -10.11 15.03 3.57
N HIS A 268 -9.63 14.29 2.57
CA HIS A 268 -9.97 14.50 1.16
C HIS A 268 -10.82 13.37 0.56
N PHE A 269 -10.72 12.15 1.08
CA PHE A 269 -11.41 10.97 0.58
C PHE A 269 -12.45 10.42 1.57
N PRO A 270 -13.65 10.02 1.09
CA PRO A 270 -14.14 10.21 -0.27
C PRO A 270 -14.62 11.64 -0.51
N ASP A 271 -14.73 12.01 -1.79
CA ASP A 271 -15.20 13.33 -2.15
C ASP A 271 -16.57 13.66 -1.55
N GLU A 272 -16.76 14.95 -1.27
CA GLU A 272 -18.08 15.50 -1.03
C GLU A 272 -18.91 15.34 -2.31
N GLY A 273 -19.82 14.36 -2.33
CA GLY A 273 -20.75 14.15 -3.43
C GLY A 273 -21.63 15.37 -3.70
N ALA A 274 -22.54 15.25 -4.67
CA ALA A 274 -23.43 16.35 -5.07
C ALA A 274 -24.19 16.93 -3.86
N GLY A 275 -23.82 18.15 -3.44
CA GLY A 275 -24.39 18.85 -2.28
C GLY A 275 -23.44 19.10 -1.09
N GLY A 276 -22.12 18.87 -1.23
CA GLY A 276 -21.13 19.23 -0.19
C GLY A 276 -21.14 18.29 1.01
N LYS A 277 -21.57 17.04 0.82
CA LYS A 277 -21.61 15.99 1.86
C LYS A 277 -20.83 14.79 1.34
N CYS A 278 -20.10 14.08 2.22
CA CYS A 278 -19.39 12.84 1.85
C CYS A 278 -20.25 11.94 0.97
N ASN A 279 -19.63 11.19 0.04
CA ASN A 279 -20.35 10.31 -0.88
C ASN A 279 -21.36 9.36 -0.17
N LYS A 280 -22.33 8.83 -0.92
CA LYS A 280 -23.44 8.01 -0.38
C LYS A 280 -22.96 6.79 0.42
N GLU A 281 -21.76 6.29 0.14
CA GLU A 281 -21.18 5.09 0.76
C GLU A 281 -20.32 5.40 2.00
N PHE A 282 -20.10 6.67 2.34
CA PHE A 282 -19.21 7.08 3.44
C PHE A 282 -19.51 6.38 4.77
N TRP A 283 -20.76 6.47 5.23
CA TRP A 283 -21.15 5.91 6.53
C TRP A 283 -21.39 4.39 6.49
N SER A 284 -21.73 3.83 5.33
CA SER A 284 -22.08 2.41 5.20
C SER A 284 -20.89 1.52 4.82
N LYS A 285 -19.87 2.07 4.14
CA LYS A 285 -18.70 1.34 3.63
C LYS A 285 -17.40 1.85 4.25
N TRP A 286 -17.09 3.13 4.08
CA TRP A 286 -15.76 3.67 4.39
C TRP A 286 -15.49 3.76 5.89
N ILE A 287 -16.40 4.37 6.67
CA ILE A 287 -16.25 4.48 8.13
C ILE A 287 -16.16 3.11 8.82
N PRO A 288 -17.05 2.14 8.54
CA PRO A 288 -16.93 0.80 9.12
C PRO A 288 -15.60 0.10 8.81
N ARG A 289 -15.05 0.28 7.59
CA ARG A 289 -13.74 -0.27 7.21
C ARG A 289 -12.61 0.37 8.01
N ARG A 290 -12.57 1.70 8.09
CA ARG A 290 -11.60 2.46 8.89
C ARG A 290 -11.62 2.03 10.35
N ILE A 291 -12.81 1.90 10.95
CA ILE A 291 -12.96 1.48 12.35
C ILE A 291 -12.44 0.05 12.54
N LYS A 292 -12.84 -0.91 11.69
CA LYS A 292 -12.39 -2.31 11.80
C LYS A 292 -10.87 -2.43 11.69
N HIS A 293 -10.28 -1.77 10.70
CA HIS A 293 -8.83 -1.75 10.49
C HIS A 293 -8.09 -1.14 11.67
N ASN A 294 -8.48 0.06 12.09
CA ASN A 294 -7.78 0.73 13.19
C ASN A 294 -8.03 0.04 14.53
N ALA A 295 -9.18 -0.62 14.74
CA ALA A 295 -9.37 -1.48 15.90
C ALA A 295 -8.37 -2.64 15.92
N PHE A 296 -8.10 -3.26 14.76
CA PHE A 296 -7.06 -4.29 14.66
C PHE A 296 -5.67 -3.71 14.94
N VAL A 297 -5.28 -2.62 14.30
CA VAL A 297 -3.97 -1.96 14.49
C VAL A 297 -3.78 -1.57 15.96
N LEU A 298 -4.77 -0.91 16.57
CA LEU A 298 -4.74 -0.54 17.98
C LEU A 298 -4.66 -1.75 18.91
N SER A 299 -5.35 -2.86 18.58
CA SER A 299 -5.27 -4.09 19.38
C SER A 299 -3.86 -4.69 19.34
N LEU A 300 -3.20 -4.67 18.18
CA LEU A 300 -1.83 -5.12 18.03
C LEU A 300 -0.87 -4.25 18.85
N TRP A 301 -1.00 -2.92 18.76
CA TRP A 301 -0.18 -2.00 19.57
C TRP A 301 -0.47 -2.10 21.06
N ALA A 302 -1.71 -2.38 21.47
CA ALA A 302 -2.04 -2.67 22.85
C ALA A 302 -1.35 -3.95 23.34
N CYS A 303 -1.28 -5.01 22.52
CA CYS A 303 -0.49 -6.20 22.85
C CYS A 303 1.00 -5.86 23.01
N ILE A 304 1.58 -5.06 22.12
CA ILE A 304 2.97 -4.60 22.21
C ILE A 304 3.20 -3.78 23.47
N TRP A 305 2.29 -2.87 23.82
CA TRP A 305 2.34 -2.13 25.07
C TRP A 305 2.37 -3.08 26.27
N LEU A 306 1.47 -4.07 26.32
CA LEU A 306 1.40 -5.03 27.41
C LEU A 306 2.66 -5.89 27.54
N LEU A 307 3.29 -6.27 26.42
CA LEU A 307 4.62 -6.93 26.42
C LEU A 307 5.68 -6.07 27.12
N GLY A 308 5.57 -4.74 27.03
CA GLY A 308 6.45 -3.79 27.70
C GLY A 308 6.26 -3.65 29.22
N THR A 309 5.31 -4.37 29.82
CA THR A 309 4.89 -4.20 31.22
C THR A 309 5.32 -5.38 32.09
N TYR A 310 4.38 -6.20 32.56
CA TYR A 310 4.60 -7.32 33.46
C TYR A 310 5.69 -8.30 32.97
N PRO A 311 5.76 -8.69 31.68
CA PRO A 311 6.83 -9.58 31.21
C PRO A 311 8.24 -9.02 31.42
N LEU A 312 8.40 -7.70 31.51
CA LEU A 312 9.68 -7.02 31.75
C LEU A 312 9.80 -6.49 33.19
N GLY A 313 8.90 -6.88 34.10
CA GLY A 313 8.88 -6.41 35.48
C GLY A 313 8.49 -4.93 35.64
N ARG A 314 7.79 -4.34 34.67
CA ARG A 314 7.42 -2.92 34.64
C ARG A 314 5.92 -2.71 34.91
N PRO A 315 5.52 -1.58 35.53
CA PRO A 315 4.10 -1.24 35.68
C PRO A 315 3.44 -0.92 34.35
N LEU A 316 2.10 -0.95 34.31
CA LEU A 316 1.31 -0.65 33.10
C LEU A 316 1.63 0.73 32.49
N SER A 317 1.96 1.71 33.33
CA SER A 317 2.35 3.07 32.93
C SER A 317 3.66 3.16 32.15
N GLU A 318 4.46 2.08 32.10
CA GLU A 318 5.77 2.04 31.44
C GLU A 318 5.82 1.19 30.16
N GLY A 319 4.68 0.61 29.74
CA GLY A 319 4.60 -0.21 28.52
C GLY A 319 5.05 0.55 27.26
N TRP A 320 4.86 1.87 27.24
CA TRP A 320 5.31 2.75 26.15
C TRP A 320 6.79 2.63 25.84
N ARG A 321 7.66 2.30 26.81
CA ARG A 321 9.12 2.22 26.57
C ARG A 321 9.48 1.14 25.55
N PHE A 322 8.83 -0.02 25.70
CA PHE A 322 9.00 -1.13 24.75
C PHE A 322 8.30 -0.81 23.43
N MET A 323 7.05 -0.36 23.50
CA MET A 323 6.26 0.03 22.33
C MET A 323 6.98 1.07 21.46
N PHE A 324 7.57 2.10 22.07
CA PHE A 324 8.32 3.15 21.39
C PHE A 324 9.57 2.59 20.71
N THR A 325 10.26 1.63 21.32
CA THR A 325 11.42 1.00 20.69
C THR A 325 11.02 0.19 19.46
N VAL A 326 9.94 -0.60 19.56
CA VAL A 326 9.38 -1.35 18.41
C VAL A 326 8.93 -0.40 17.31
N SER A 327 8.19 0.66 17.67
CA SER A 327 7.75 1.70 16.74
C SER A 327 8.93 2.37 16.06
N PHE A 328 9.96 2.79 16.79
CA PHE A 328 11.14 3.44 16.22
C PHE A 328 11.81 2.61 15.12
N PHE A 329 12.06 1.31 15.36
CA PHE A 329 12.66 0.44 14.34
C PHE A 329 11.70 0.08 13.21
N ALA A 330 10.39 -0.05 13.50
CA ALA A 330 9.38 -0.19 12.45
C ALA A 330 9.44 1.03 11.51
N ARG A 331 9.41 2.24 12.07
CA ARG A 331 9.47 3.50 11.33
C ARG A 331 10.73 3.62 10.49
N ILE A 332 11.90 3.27 11.01
CA ILE A 332 13.12 3.20 10.21
C ILE A 332 12.91 2.32 8.97
N GLY A 333 12.36 1.11 9.15
CA GLY A 333 12.15 0.16 8.06
C GLY A 333 11.14 0.64 7.02
N TYR A 334 9.92 0.94 7.46
CA TYR A 334 8.84 1.39 6.56
C TYR A 334 9.21 2.70 5.84
N SER A 335 9.79 3.69 6.54
CA SER A 335 10.23 4.93 5.91
C SER A 335 11.38 4.73 4.93
N ALA A 336 12.34 3.86 5.25
CA ALA A 336 13.41 3.52 4.32
C ALA A 336 12.87 2.82 3.07
N ALA A 337 11.90 1.91 3.22
CA ALA A 337 11.27 1.22 2.09
C ALA A 337 10.68 2.22 1.10
N TRP A 338 9.88 3.16 1.61
CA TRP A 338 9.33 4.23 0.80
C TRP A 338 10.45 5.05 0.18
N MET A 339 11.41 5.57 0.95
CA MET A 339 12.53 6.33 0.38
C MET A 339 13.27 5.62 -0.77
N PHE A 340 13.50 4.30 -0.68
CA PHE A 340 14.21 3.55 -1.70
C PHE A 340 13.34 3.23 -2.92
N ILE A 341 12.08 2.82 -2.70
CA ILE A 341 11.10 2.60 -3.76
C ILE A 341 10.85 3.91 -4.53
N THR A 342 10.68 5.02 -3.80
CA THR A 342 10.32 6.32 -4.35
C THR A 342 11.47 6.95 -5.15
N ASN A 343 12.70 6.91 -4.62
CA ASN A 343 13.80 7.71 -5.18
C ASN A 343 14.77 6.92 -6.06
N PHE A 344 14.97 5.62 -5.83
CA PHE A 344 16.03 4.88 -6.52
C PHE A 344 15.53 3.94 -7.61
N THR A 345 14.34 3.35 -7.48
CA THR A 345 13.82 2.40 -8.48
C THR A 345 13.02 3.05 -9.61
N HIS A 346 12.51 4.27 -9.42
CA HIS A 346 11.70 4.99 -10.43
C HIS A 346 12.40 6.21 -11.08
N SER A 347 13.63 6.53 -10.66
CA SER A 347 14.40 7.68 -11.17
C SER A 347 15.41 7.33 -12.28
N PHE A 348 15.34 6.12 -12.86
CA PHE A 348 16.25 5.66 -13.92
C PHE A 348 15.52 5.33 -15.22
#